data_AF-A0A2E8SM83-F1
#
_entry.id   AF-A0A2E8SM83-F1
#
_cell.length_a   1.000
_cell.length_b   1.000
_cell.length_c   1.000
_cell.angle_alpha   90.00
_cell.angle_beta   90.00
_cell.angle_gamma   90.00
#
_symmetry.space_group_name_H-M   'P 1'
#
loop_
_entity.id
_entity.type
_entity.pdbx_description
1 polymer ?
#
loop_
_entity_poly.entity_id
_entity_poly.type
_entity_poly.pdbx_seq_one_letter_code
_entity_poly.pdbx_strand_id
1 'polypeptide(L)' 'FQIEMKFKAHSNGFKLIEIPIIFTDRTKGESKMSLSIVWEAVFGLLLLKIKKVFKF' A
#
# COMPACT_ATOMS: atom_id res chain seq x y z
N PHE A 1 -5.09 -1.90 -1.11
CA PHE A 1 -5.54 -0.72 -1.88
C PHE A 1 -4.53 0.43 -1.91
N GLN A 2 -4.18 1.07 -0.79
CA GLN A 2 -3.29 2.26 -0.82
C GLN A 2 -1.90 2.00 -1.41
N ILE A 3 -1.27 0.86 -1.09
CA ILE A 3 0.05 0.46 -1.59
C ILE A 3 0.06 0.36 -3.13
N GLU A 4 -0.97 -0.28 -3.70
CA GLU A 4 -1.09 -0.46 -5.16
C GLU A 4 -1.25 0.89 -5.88
N MET A 5 -2.10 1.77 -5.34
CA MET A 5 -2.32 3.11 -5.91
C MET A 5 -1.03 3.95 -5.88
N LYS A 6 -0.30 3.91 -4.75
CA LYS A 6 1.01 4.58 -4.62
C LYS A 6 2.01 4.03 -5.64
N PHE A 7 2.06 2.70 -5.80
CA PHE A 7 2.95 2.04 -6.76
C PHE A 7 2.63 2.41 -8.22
N LYS A 8 1.35 2.44 -8.61
CA LYS A 8 0.92 2.85 -9.95
C LYS A 8 1.21 4.33 -10.21
N ALA A 9 0.91 5.20 -9.24
CA ALA A 9 1.21 6.63 -9.34
C ALA A 9 2.71 6.89 -9.52
N HIS A 10 3.56 6.22 -8.73
CA HIS A 10 5.01 6.29 -8.90
C HIS A 10 5.46 5.73 -10.26
N SER A 11 4.88 4.60 -10.69
CA SER A 11 5.25 3.95 -11.95
C SER A 11 4.89 4.75 -13.19
N ASN A 12 3.83 5.57 -13.11
CA ASN A 12 3.37 6.45 -14.18
C ASN A 12 4.03 7.85 -14.13
N GLY A 13 5.02 8.08 -13.26
CA GLY A 13 5.77 9.34 -13.20
C GLY A 13 5.02 10.51 -12.54
N PHE A 14 3.97 10.24 -11.76
CA PHE A 14 3.26 11.31 -11.05
C PHE A 14 4.08 11.86 -9.88
N LYS A 15 3.91 13.16 -9.59
CA LYS A 15 4.50 13.80 -8.42
C LYS A 15 3.74 13.38 -7.15
N LEU A 16 4.39 12.59 -6.30
CA LEU A 16 3.85 12.20 -4.99
C LEU A 16 4.32 13.21 -3.94
N ILE A 17 3.36 13.85 -3.25
CA ILE A 17 3.62 14.71 -2.09
C ILE A 17 3.04 14.05 -0.85
N GLU A 18 3.80 14.08 0.25
CA GLU A 18 3.35 13.54 1.54
C GLU A 18 3.07 14.70 2.48
N ILE A 19 1.86 14.74 3.04
CA ILE A 19 1.43 15.75 4.00
C ILE A 19 1.38 15.07 5.37
N PRO A 20 2.15 15.53 6.36
CA PRO A 20 2.12 14.94 7.69
C PRO A 20 0.76 15.18 8.34
N ILE A 21 0.17 14.13 8.90
CA ILE A 21 -1.08 14.18 9.66
C ILE A 21 -0.91 13.48 11.00
N ILE A 22 -1.56 14.00 12.03
CA ILE A 22 -1.61 13.38 13.35
C ILE A 22 -2.83 12.46 13.38
N PHE A 23 -2.59 11.17 13.50
CA PHE A 23 -3.66 10.20 13.76
C PHE A 23 -4.01 10.27 15.24
N THR A 24 -5.17 10.85 15.56
CA THR A 24 -5.72 10.77 16.92
C THR A 24 -6.27 9.36 17.14
N ASP A 25 -5.86 8.71 18.22
CA ASP A 25 -6.34 7.37 18.55
C ASP A 25 -7.86 7.37 18.76
N ARG A 26 -8.51 6.36 18.18
CA ARG A 26 -9.91 6.06 18.48
C ARG A 26 -9.89 5.24 19.75
N THR A 27 -10.42 5.78 20.84
CA THR A 27 -10.36 5.18 22.19
C THR A 27 -11.15 3.87 22.35
N LYS A 28 -11.93 3.46 21.34
CA LYS A 28 -12.70 2.21 21.35
C LYS A 28 -12.54 1.46 20.04
N GLY A 29 -12.01 0.25 20.11
CA GLY A 29 -11.96 -0.70 19.00
C GLY A 29 -10.74 -1.63 19.08
N GLU A 30 -10.94 -2.90 18.74
CA GLU A 30 -9.86 -3.86 18.55
C GLU A 30 -9.10 -3.58 17.25
N SER A 31 -7.83 -4.00 17.20
CA SER A 31 -7.00 -3.89 16.00
C SER A 31 -7.65 -4.61 14.82
N LYS A 32 -7.85 -3.90 13.72
CA LYS A 32 -8.28 -4.48 12.43
C LYS A 32 -7.14 -5.13 11.65
N MET A 33 -5.90 -5.07 12.15
CA MET A 33 -4.73 -5.66 11.50
C MET A 33 -4.47 -7.07 12.01
N SER A 34 -4.38 -8.02 11.08
CA SER A 34 -3.98 -9.41 11.31
C SER A 34 -2.73 -9.74 10.49
N LEU A 35 -2.00 -10.80 10.88
CA LEU A 35 -0.84 -11.27 10.10
C LEU A 35 -1.21 -11.65 8.65
N SER A 36 -2.43 -12.16 8.42
CA SER A 36 -2.89 -12.53 7.07
C SER A 36 -2.88 -11.32 6.13
N ILE A 37 -3.36 -10.16 6.60
CA ILE A 37 -3.40 -8.92 5.82
C ILE A 37 -1.98 -8.45 5.45
N VAL A 38 -1.01 -8.64 6.36
CA VAL A 38 0.39 -8.29 6.11
C VAL A 38 0.97 -9.17 5.01
N TRP A 39 0.76 -10.48 5.08
CA TRP A 39 1.25 -11.42 4.06
C TRP A 39 0.61 -11.15 2.70
N GLU A 40 -0.71 -10.93 2.65
CA GLU A 40 -1.41 -10.53 1.41
C GLU A 40 -0.81 -9.27 0.79
N ALA A 41 -0.48 -8.26 1.60
CA ALA A 41 0.13 -7.03 1.11
C ALA A 41 1.53 -7.26 0.52
N VAL A 42 2.35 -8.13 1.14
CA VAL A 42 3.70 -8.48 0.66
C VAL A 42 3.62 -9.23 -0.68
N PHE A 43 2.81 -10.30 -0.74
CA PHE A 43 2.63 -11.06 -1.98
C PHE A 43 2.01 -10.21 -3.09
N GLY A 44 1.02 -9.38 -2.76
CA GLY A 44 0.39 -8.44 -3.70
C GLY A 44 1.40 -7.46 -4.31
N LEU A 45 2.31 -6.91 -3.50
CA LEU A 45 3.36 -6.01 -3.99
C LEU A 45 4.40 -6.73 -4.86
N LEU A 46 4.78 -7.95 -4.47
CA LEU A 46 5.71 -8.78 -5.25
C LEU A 46 5.14 -9.06 -6.65
N LEU A 47 3.87 -9.45 -6.73
CA LEU A 47 3.16 -9.68 -7.98
C LEU A 47 3.06 -8.41 -8.83
N LEU A 48 2.74 -7.25 -8.22
CA LEU A 48 2.70 -5.97 -8.93
C LEU A 48 4.06 -5.59 -9.52
N LYS A 49 5.15 -5.86 -8.81
CA LYS A 49 6.52 -5.62 -9.28
C LYS A 49 6.87 -6.54 -10.45
N ILE A 50 6.55 -7.83 -10.34
CA ILE A 50 6.78 -8.82 -11.41
C ILE A 50 5.99 -8.44 -12.67
N LYS A 51 4.69 -8.13 -12.56
CA LYS A 51 3.87 -7.68 -13.70
C LYS A 51 4.47 -6.47 -14.42
N LYS A 52 4.97 -5.49 -13.66
CA LYS A 52 5.65 -4.32 -14.24
C LYS A 52 6.92 -4.69 -15.00
N VAL A 53 7.73 -5.60 -14.46
CA VAL A 53 9.01 -6.02 -15.07
C VAL A 53 8.79 -6.86 -16.32
N PHE A 54 7.82 -7.77 -16.30
CA PHE A 54 7.57 -8.71 -17.40
C PHE A 54 6.58 -8.20 -18.46
N LYS A 55 6.07 -6.96 -18.32
CA LYS A 55 5.25 -6.23 -19.31
C LYS A 55 4.17 -7.10 -19.99
N PHE A 56 3.48 -7.90 -19.18
CA PHE A 56 2.23 -8.59 -19.54
C PHE A 56 1.04 -7.85 -18.91
#